data_AF-A0A7V2AJU1-F1
#
_entry.id   AF-A0A7V2AJU1-F1
#
_cell.length_a   1.000
_cell.length_b   1.000
_cell.length_c   1.000
_cell.angle_alpha   90.00
_cell.angle_beta   90.00
_cell.angle_gamma   90.00
#
_symmetry.space_group_name_H-M   'P 1'
#
loop_
_entity.id
_entity.type
_entity.pdbx_description
1 polymer ?
#
loop_
_entity_poly.entity_id
_entity_poly.type
_entity_poly.pdbx_seq_one_letter_code
_entity_poly.pdbx_strand_id
1 'polypeptide(L)'
;ALRRYPNGEERCIACKLCEAICPAQAITIEAEPRDDGSRRTTRYDIDMTKCIYCGYCEEACPVDAIVEGPNFEYATETREELMYDKNKLLANGDRWETEIAERLTLDAPYR
;
A
#
# COMPACT_ATOMS: atom_id res chain seq x y z
N ALA A 1 2.14 1.72 -2.94
CA ALA A 1 1.76 0.55 -3.75
C ALA A 1 1.37 -0.61 -2.84
N LEU A 2 0.36 -1.40 -3.20
CA LEU A 2 -0.03 -2.61 -2.46
C LEU A 2 0.54 -3.84 -3.16
N ARG A 3 1.25 -4.69 -2.40
CA ARG A 3 1.98 -5.84 -2.93
C ARG A 3 1.21 -7.16 -2.78
N ARG A 4 1.65 -8.14 -3.57
CA ARG A 4 1.18 -9.52 -3.54
C ARG A 4 2.31 -10.47 -3.12
N TYR A 5 1.93 -11.67 -2.70
CA TYR A 5 2.83 -12.80 -2.58
C TYR A 5 3.13 -13.38 -3.97
N PRO A 6 4.19 -14.19 -4.14
CA PRO A 6 4.51 -14.84 -5.41
C PRO A 6 3.40 -15.73 -5.98
N ASN A 7 2.47 -16.19 -5.14
CA ASN A 7 1.29 -16.96 -5.55
C ASN A 7 0.12 -16.09 -6.06
N GLY A 8 0.30 -14.76 -6.13
CA GLY A 8 -0.72 -13.80 -6.57
C GLY A 8 -1.68 -13.29 -5.48
N GLU A 9 -1.62 -13.87 -4.27
CA GLU A 9 -2.49 -13.42 -3.17
C GLU A 9 -2.04 -12.07 -2.62
N GLU A 10 -2.98 -11.18 -2.31
CA GLU A 10 -2.63 -9.88 -1.71
C GLU A 10 -2.00 -10.06 -0.32
N ARG A 11 -0.94 -9.30 -0.02
CA ARG A 11 -0.26 -9.38 1.28
C ARG A 11 -1.08 -8.79 2.42
N CYS A 12 -1.95 -7.82 2.11
CA CYS A 12 -2.69 -7.07 3.12
C CYS A 12 -3.64 -7.98 3.92
N ILE A 13 -3.48 -8.00 5.25
CA ILE A 13 -4.32 -8.76 6.18
C ILE A 13 -5.35 -7.87 6.92
N ALA A 14 -5.53 -6.64 6.45
CA ALA A 14 -6.46 -5.66 7.03
C ALA A 14 -6.25 -5.38 8.54
N CYS A 15 -5.00 -5.34 9.00
CA CYS A 15 -4.67 -5.08 10.41
C CYS A 15 -4.88 -3.62 10.85
N LYS A 16 -5.04 -2.68 9.90
CA LYS A 16 -5.23 -1.23 10.12
C LYS A 16 -4.08 -0.49 10.83
N LEU A 17 -2.90 -1.10 10.97
CA LEU A 17 -1.73 -0.44 11.57
C LEU A 17 -1.27 0.78 10.75
N CYS A 18 -1.25 0.66 9.42
CA CYS A 18 -0.91 1.76 8.52
C CYS A 18 -1.92 2.93 8.59
N GLU A 19 -3.22 2.62 8.75
CA GLU A 19 -4.26 3.64 8.97
C GLU A 19 -4.05 4.34 10.32
N ALA A 20 -3.72 3.60 11.38
CA ALA A 20 -3.52 4.14 12.72
C ALA A 20 -2.26 5.01 12.84
N ILE A 21 -1.15 4.62 12.21
CA ILE A 21 0.13 5.34 12.32
C ILE A 21 0.23 6.55 11.39
N CYS A 22 -0.64 6.66 10.38
CA CYS A 22 -0.55 7.70 9.37
C CYS A 22 -0.74 9.09 10.02
N PRO A 23 0.30 9.95 10.07
CA PRO A 23 0.23 11.23 10.78
C PRO A 23 -0.74 12.21 10.13
N ALA A 24 -0.93 12.11 8.81
CA ALA A 24 -1.83 12.96 8.04
C ALA A 24 -3.26 12.37 7.88
N GLN A 25 -3.52 11.19 8.45
CA GLN A 25 -4.79 10.47 8.30
C GLN A 25 -5.23 10.34 6.84
N ALA A 26 -4.27 10.03 5.96
CA ALA A 26 -4.48 9.94 4.52
C ALA A 26 -5.08 8.58 4.08
N ILE A 27 -5.01 7.57 4.94
CA ILE A 27 -5.39 6.18 4.63
C ILE A 27 -6.76 5.89 5.22
N THR A 28 -7.66 5.26 4.45
CA THR A 28 -8.96 4.77 4.94
C THR A 28 -9.12 3.30 4.59
N ILE A 29 -9.41 2.46 5.59
CA ILE A 29 -9.49 1.00 5.42
C ILE A 29 -10.82 0.47 5.93
N GLU A 30 -11.48 -0.37 5.13
CA GLU A 30 -12.61 -1.20 5.55
C GLU A 30 -12.29 -2.67 5.21
N ALA A 31 -12.79 -3.59 6.03
CA ALA A 31 -12.41 -4.98 5.96
C ALA A 31 -13.56 -5.90 6.34
N GLU A 32 -13.69 -6.98 5.58
CA GLU A 32 -14.66 -8.03 5.79
C GLU A 32 -14.00 -9.40 5.61
N PRO A 33 -14.54 -10.47 6.21
CA PRO A 33 -14.14 -11.83 5.88
C PRO A 33 -14.52 -12.15 4.42
N ARG A 34 -13.59 -12.73 3.66
CA ARG A 34 -13.89 -13.35 2.36
C ARG A 34 -14.58 -14.71 2.54
N ASP A 35 -15.10 -15.25 1.44
CA ASP A 35 -15.75 -16.57 1.39
C ASP A 35 -14.85 -17.72 1.88
N ASP A 36 -13.53 -17.58 1.75
CA ASP A 36 -12.53 -18.55 2.23
C ASP A 36 -12.19 -18.38 3.73
N GLY A 37 -12.87 -17.47 4.43
CA GLY A 37 -12.65 -17.13 5.83
C GLY A 37 -11.45 -16.21 6.08
N SER A 38 -10.70 -15.82 5.04
CA SER A 38 -9.58 -14.91 5.18
C SER A 38 -10.07 -13.47 5.41
N ARG A 39 -9.39 -12.73 6.30
CA ARG A 39 -9.69 -11.31 6.52
C ARG A 39 -8.96 -10.46 5.48
N ARG A 40 -9.71 -9.68 4.71
CA ARG A 40 -9.17 -8.86 3.61
C ARG A 40 -9.86 -7.51 3.54
N THR A 41 -9.22 -6.56 2.86
CA THR A 41 -9.78 -5.22 2.72
C THR A 41 -10.83 -5.19 1.61
N THR A 42 -12.00 -4.65 1.92
CA THR A 42 -13.02 -4.28 0.93
C THR A 42 -12.74 -2.89 0.38
N ARG A 43 -12.16 -2.02 1.22
CA ARG A 43 -11.73 -0.67 0.88
C ARG A 43 -10.32 -0.42 1.40
N TYR A 44 -9.48 0.15 0.56
CA TYR A 44 -8.17 0.64 0.94
C TYR A 44 -7.87 1.86 0.07
N ASP A 45 -8.15 3.03 0.62
CA ASP A 45 -7.97 4.29 -0.10
C ASP A 45 -6.81 5.07 0.50
N ILE A 46 -6.04 5.76 -0.34
CA ILE A 46 -5.04 6.74 0.07
C ILE A 46 -5.30 8.05 -0.68
N ASP A 47 -5.54 9.12 0.06
CA ASP A 47 -5.54 10.47 -0.47
C ASP A 47 -4.08 10.97 -0.61
N MET A 48 -3.55 10.94 -1.82
CA MET A 48 -2.16 11.35 -2.11
C MET A 48 -1.96 12.86 -1.92
N THR A 49 -3.04 13.65 -1.82
CA THR A 49 -2.96 15.08 -1.49
C THR A 49 -2.84 15.36 0.00
N LYS A 50 -3.19 14.39 0.85
CA LYS A 50 -2.93 14.42 2.30
C LYS A 50 -1.65 13.70 2.68
N CYS A 51 -1.29 12.65 1.95
CA CYS A 51 -0.06 11.90 2.19
C CYS A 51 1.16 12.84 2.19
N ILE A 52 2.02 12.70 3.20
CA ILE A 52 3.26 13.47 3.34
C ILE A 52 4.52 12.67 3.01
N TYR A 53 4.37 11.46 2.45
CA TYR A 53 5.48 10.63 1.95
C TYR A 53 6.57 10.37 3.02
N CYS A 54 6.13 10.02 4.23
CA CYS A 54 7.01 9.82 5.39
C CYS A 54 7.48 8.36 5.59
N GLY A 55 7.02 7.39 4.80
CA GLY A 55 7.39 5.98 4.94
C GLY A 55 6.80 5.20 6.13
N TYR A 56 6.17 5.84 7.13
CA TYR A 56 5.69 5.14 8.34
C TYR A 56 4.70 4.00 8.08
N CYS A 57 3.89 4.09 7.02
CA CYS A 57 2.97 3.02 6.67
C CYS A 57 3.70 1.76 6.18
N GLU A 58 4.86 1.91 5.53
CA GLU A 58 5.73 0.80 5.10
C GLU A 58 6.36 0.12 6.32
N GLU A 59 6.97 0.89 7.23
CA GLU A 59 7.60 0.36 8.45
C GLU A 59 6.59 -0.30 9.40
N ALA A 60 5.39 0.26 9.53
CA ALA A 60 4.36 -0.29 10.39
C ALA A 60 3.69 -1.55 9.83
N CYS A 61 3.92 -1.89 8.55
CA CYS A 61 3.26 -3.02 7.92
C CYS A 61 3.93 -4.34 8.31
N PRO A 62 3.25 -5.25 9.02
CA PRO A 62 3.89 -6.48 9.53
C PRO A 62 4.14 -7.56 8.45
N VAL A 63 3.71 -7.29 7.21
CA VAL A 63 3.67 -8.28 6.10
C VAL A 63 4.14 -7.68 4.78
N ASP A 64 4.77 -6.49 4.82
CA ASP A 64 5.23 -5.72 3.65
C ASP A 64 4.15 -5.55 2.58
N ALA A 65 2.90 -5.31 2.99
CA ALA A 65 1.78 -5.16 2.08
C ALA A 65 1.74 -3.78 1.43
N ILE A 66 1.85 -2.71 2.21
CA ILE A 66 1.93 -1.33 1.71
C ILE A 66 3.41 -0.93 1.70
N VAL A 67 3.86 -0.43 0.56
CA VAL A 67 5.22 0.10 0.39
C VAL A 67 5.17 1.38 -0.43
N GLU A 68 6.09 2.30 -0.16
CA GLU A 68 6.29 3.49 -0.96
C GLU A 68 7.11 3.10 -2.20
N GLY A 69 6.53 3.15 -3.41
CA GLY A 69 7.24 2.72 -4.63
C GLY A 69 8.35 3.70 -5.05
N PRO A 70 9.19 3.35 -6.04
CA PRO A 70 10.24 4.25 -6.54
C PRO A 70 9.71 5.37 -7.45
N ASN A 71 8.45 5.28 -7.90
CA ASN A 71 7.88 6.19 -8.87
C ASN A 71 7.55 7.56 -8.25
N PHE A 72 8.18 8.62 -8.76
CA PHE A 72 7.90 10.01 -8.39
C PHE A 72 7.22 10.81 -9.52
N GLU A 73 7.20 10.29 -10.75
CA GLU A 73 6.63 10.96 -11.93
C GLU A 73 5.17 10.54 -12.13
N TYR A 74 4.27 11.03 -11.27
CA TYR A 74 2.83 10.74 -11.34
C TYR A 74 1.97 11.99 -11.20
N ALA A 75 2.46 13.15 -11.64
CA ALA A 75 1.64 14.35 -11.73
C ALA A 75 0.38 14.08 -12.59
N THR A 76 -0.76 14.61 -12.15
CA THR A 76 -2.06 14.42 -12.78
C THR A 76 -2.69 15.78 -13.09
N GLU A 77 -3.65 15.79 -14.02
CA GLU A 77 -4.35 17.02 -14.42
C GLU A 77 -5.52 17.34 -13.47
N THR A 78 -6.08 16.34 -12.81
CA THR A 78 -7.18 16.49 -11.85
C THR A 78 -6.79 16.02 -10.46
N ARG A 79 -7.49 16.54 -9.44
CA ARG A 79 -7.26 16.17 -8.04
C ARG A 79 -7.75 14.76 -7.75
N GLU A 80 -8.85 14.37 -8.37
CA GLU A 80 -9.53 13.08 -8.18
C GLU A 80 -8.62 11.92 -8.58
N GLU A 81 -7.76 12.10 -9.58
CA GLU A 81 -6.75 11.11 -9.97
C GLU A 81 -5.74 10.82 -8.85
N LEU A 82 -5.55 11.73 -7.89
CA LEU A 82 -4.68 11.57 -6.71
C LEU A 82 -5.40 10.90 -5.52
N MET A 83 -6.68 10.56 -5.65
CA MET A 83 -7.40 9.74 -4.67
C MET A 83 -7.28 8.27 -5.10
N TYR A 84 -6.26 7.59 -4.60
CA TYR A 84 -5.96 6.23 -5.02
C TYR A 84 -6.85 5.24 -4.27
N ASP A 85 -7.56 4.41 -5.02
CA ASP A 85 -8.31 3.28 -4.49
C ASP A 85 -7.44 2.02 -4.39
N LYS A 86 -8.01 0.96 -3.82
CA LYS A 86 -7.34 -0.33 -3.65
C LYS A 86 -6.83 -0.89 -4.98
N ASN A 87 -7.62 -0.77 -6.05
CA ASN A 87 -7.29 -1.33 -7.36
C ASN A 87 -6.09 -0.60 -7.99
N LYS A 88 -6.07 0.72 -7.93
CA LYS A 88 -4.94 1.56 -8.37
C LYS A 88 -3.67 1.22 -7.61
N LEU A 89 -3.78 1.04 -6.29
CA LEU A 89 -2.63 0.69 -5.44
C LEU A 89 -2.08 -0.70 -5.75
N LEU A 90 -2.94 -1.69 -6.00
CA LEU A 90 -2.54 -3.04 -6.42
C LEU A 90 -1.91 -3.02 -7.82
N ALA A 91 -2.52 -2.31 -8.77
CA ALA A 91 -1.96 -2.15 -10.12
C ALA A 91 -0.58 -1.48 -10.10
N ASN A 92 -0.37 -0.50 -9.21
CA ASN A 92 0.94 0.10 -8.98
C ASN A 92 1.92 -0.90 -8.35
N GLY A 93 1.47 -1.79 -7.47
CA GLY A 93 2.30 -2.86 -6.92
C GLY A 93 2.73 -3.83 -8.01
N ASP A 94 1.77 -4.32 -8.80
CA ASP A 94 2.03 -5.25 -9.91
C ASP A 94 2.99 -4.63 -10.95
N ARG A 95 2.86 -3.32 -11.23
CA ARG A 95 3.72 -2.59 -12.18
C ARG A 95 5.18 -2.47 -11.71
N TRP A 96 5.40 -2.27 -10.40
CA TRP A 96 6.71 -1.93 -9.84
C TRP A 96 7.30 -3.01 -8.94
N GLU A 97 6.72 -4.22 -8.93
CA GLU A 97 7.10 -5.28 -7.98
C GLU A 97 8.57 -5.68 -8.10
N THR A 98 9.13 -5.70 -9.32
CA THR A 98 10.54 -6.06 -9.54
C THR A 98 11.47 -5.07 -8.83
N GLU A 99 11.31 -3.77 -9.08
CA GLU A 99 12.13 -2.72 -8.47
C GLU A 99 11.89 -2.61 -6.96
N ILE A 100 10.63 -2.76 -6.52
CA ILE A 100 10.26 -2.78 -5.10
C ILE A 100 10.96 -3.95 -4.39
N ALA A 101 10.90 -5.16 -4.95
CA ALA A 101 11.49 -6.35 -4.34
C ALA A 101 13.01 -6.26 -4.24
N GLU A 102 13.68 -5.74 -5.27
CA GLU A 102 15.11 -5.49 -5.23
C GLU A 102 15.46 -4.48 -4.13
N ARG A 103 14.77 -3.34 -4.07
CA ARG A 103 15.01 -2.32 -3.03
C ARG A 103 14.82 -2.87 -1.63
N LEU A 104 13.73 -3.60 -1.37
CA LEU A 104 13.46 -4.19 -0.06
C LEU A 104 14.52 -5.21 0.33
N THR A 105 15.04 -5.98 -0.63
CA THR A 105 16.12 -6.94 -0.39
C THR A 105 17.41 -6.24 0.05
N LEU A 106 17.74 -5.11 -0.60
CA LEU A 106 18.92 -4.32 -0.28
C LEU A 106 18.78 -3.58 1.07
N ASP A 107 17.57 -3.15 1.42
CA ASP A 107 17.29 -2.38 2.64
C ASP A 107 17.02 -3.25 3.88
N ALA A 108 16.67 -4.54 3.69
CA ALA A 108 16.36 -5.49 4.77
C ALA A 108 17.37 -5.55 5.93
N PRO A 109 18.70 -5.42 5.73
CA PRO A 109 19.66 -5.42 6.84
C PRO A 109 19.56 -4.20 7.78
N TYR A 110 18.87 -3.14 7.37
CA TYR A 110 18.78 -1.87 8.09
C TYR A 110 17.39 -1.63 8.72
N ARG A 111 16.49 -2.60 8.61
CA ARG A 111 15.11 -2.56 9.15
C ARG A 111 14.91 -3.49 10.35
#